data_AF-A0A2W7NL16-F1
#
_entry.id   AF-A0A2W7NL16-F1
#
_cell.length_a   1.000
_cell.length_b   1.000
_cell.length_c   1.000
_cell.angle_alpha   90.00
_cell.angle_beta   90.00
_cell.angle_gamma   90.00
#
_symmetry.space_group_name_H-M   'P 1'
#
loop_
_entity.id
_entity.type
_entity.pdbx_description
1 polymer ?
#
loop_
_entity_poly.entity_id
_entity_poly.type
_entity_poly.pdbx_seq_one_letter_code
_entity_poly.pdbx_strand_id
1 'polypeptide(L)'
;MRDGRSIVYVAKAVSPRPFASSVNVGTRLPAHATVLGRVLLEDLSLAELRALYPEAQLEVFSDSTPRTADALFAIVQRDRERGYVLQEGFFESSISTIAAPVRDRTGKVVAALGATIPAAHIDPEQLDAMVEKVRNTAGELSRLLDYRPSLHSAGKVVNLYRE
;
A
#
# COMPACT_ATOMS: atom_id res chain seq x y z
N MET A 1 -7.83 -4.45 4.94
CA MET A 1 -8.72 -4.69 3.76
C MET A 1 -9.56 -3.44 3.52
N ARG A 2 -10.23 -3.32 2.37
CA ARG A 2 -11.09 -2.16 2.06
C ARG A 2 -12.57 -2.53 2.13
N ASP A 3 -13.36 -1.63 2.69
CA ASP A 3 -14.82 -1.66 2.72
C ASP A 3 -15.32 -0.26 2.31
N GLY A 4 -15.75 -0.14 1.04
CA GLY A 4 -16.09 1.13 0.43
C GLY A 4 -14.93 2.14 0.50
N ARG A 5 -15.16 3.26 1.20
CA ARG A 5 -14.18 4.34 1.47
C ARG A 5 -13.35 4.14 2.73
N SER A 6 -13.56 3.05 3.46
CA SER A 6 -12.83 2.76 4.69
C SER A 6 -11.81 1.64 4.45
N ILE A 7 -10.68 1.73 5.12
CA ILE A 7 -9.88 0.55 5.44
C ILE A 7 -10.40 -0.07 6.73
N VAL A 8 -10.31 -1.39 6.84
CA VAL A 8 -10.60 -2.15 8.05
C VAL A 8 -9.37 -2.99 8.39
N TYR A 9 -8.87 -2.83 9.61
CA TYR A 9 -7.81 -3.67 10.15
C TYR A 9 -8.41 -5.01 10.55
N VAL A 10 -7.96 -6.10 9.91
CA VAL A 10 -8.48 -7.46 10.14
C VAL A 10 -7.49 -8.37 10.87
N ALA A 11 -6.21 -7.96 10.91
CA ALA A 11 -5.14 -8.65 11.62
C ALA A 11 -4.10 -7.62 12.06
N LYS A 12 -3.43 -7.89 13.18
CA LYS A 12 -2.33 -7.08 13.71
C LYS A 12 -1.35 -8.00 14.43
N ALA A 13 -0.07 -7.86 14.13
CA ALA A 13 1.02 -8.40 14.94
C ALA A 13 1.70 -7.24 15.67
N VAL A 14 2.02 -7.43 16.96
CA VAL A 14 2.61 -6.39 17.80
C VAL A 14 4.01 -6.82 18.22
N SER A 15 4.99 -5.94 18.07
CA SER A 15 6.34 -6.15 18.58
C SER A 15 6.33 -6.12 20.12
N PRO A 16 7.13 -6.95 20.80
CA PRO A 16 7.29 -6.86 22.24
C PRO A 16 8.04 -5.59 22.70
N ARG A 17 8.61 -4.81 21.77
CA ARG A 17 9.24 -3.52 22.08
C ARG A 17 8.18 -2.46 22.41
N PRO A 18 8.47 -1.49 23.30
CA PRO A 18 7.53 -0.42 23.63
C PRO A 18 7.20 0.44 22.41
N PHE A 19 6.10 0.11 21.74
CA PHE A 19 5.50 0.90 20.69
C PHE A 19 3.99 0.64 20.68
N ALA A 20 3.23 1.58 21.21
CA ALA A 20 1.79 1.47 21.31
C ALA A 20 1.13 2.15 20.10
N SER A 21 0.89 1.41 19.03
CA SER A 21 -0.09 1.84 18.03
C SER A 21 -1.51 1.64 18.59
N SER A 22 -2.29 2.72 18.68
CA SER A 22 -3.68 2.73 19.16
C SER A 22 -4.67 2.00 18.24
N VAL A 23 -4.24 1.63 17.03
CA VAL A 23 -5.08 0.96 16.03
C VAL A 23 -5.25 -0.52 16.37
N ASN A 24 -6.48 -1.00 16.46
CA ASN A 24 -6.79 -2.38 16.79
C ASN A 24 -7.49 -3.09 15.62
N VAL A 25 -7.60 -4.43 15.69
CA VAL A 25 -8.47 -5.17 14.78
C VAL A 25 -9.89 -4.64 14.93
N GLY A 26 -10.56 -4.39 13.81
CA GLY A 26 -11.86 -3.74 13.73
C GLY A 26 -11.80 -2.22 13.54
N THR A 27 -10.65 -1.56 13.78
CA THR A 27 -10.51 -0.12 13.52
C THR A 27 -10.75 0.21 12.05
N ARG A 28 -11.48 1.30 11.81
CA ARG A 28 -11.81 1.81 10.47
C ARG A 28 -11.21 3.20 10.28
N LEU A 29 -10.54 3.41 9.15
CA LEU A 29 -9.93 4.70 8.79
C LEU A 29 -10.25 5.07 7.33
N PRO A 30 -10.24 6.36 6.96
CA PRO A 30 -10.46 6.79 5.57
C PRO A 30 -9.40 6.23 4.62
N ALA A 31 -9.83 5.57 3.53
CA ALA A 31 -8.91 4.95 2.58
C ALA A 31 -8.10 5.98 1.78
N HIS A 32 -8.69 7.11 1.39
CA HIS A 32 -7.98 8.15 0.65
C HIS A 32 -6.89 8.83 1.50
N ALA A 33 -7.00 8.73 2.82
CA ALA A 33 -6.15 9.38 3.78
C ALA A 33 -5.38 8.36 4.64
N THR A 34 -4.98 7.22 4.06
CA THR A 34 -4.09 6.27 4.75
C THR A 34 -3.13 5.63 3.77
N VAL A 35 -1.94 5.28 4.28
CA VAL A 35 -0.92 4.51 3.55
C VAL A 35 -1.47 3.17 3.05
N LEU A 36 -2.17 2.44 3.93
CA LEU A 36 -2.83 1.19 3.55
C LEU A 36 -3.96 1.40 2.54
N GLY A 37 -4.71 2.49 2.67
CA GLY A 37 -5.79 2.80 1.76
C GLY A 37 -5.31 3.12 0.35
N ARG A 38 -4.18 3.84 0.20
CA ARG A 38 -3.53 4.05 -1.10
C ARG A 38 -3.22 2.73 -1.81
N VAL A 39 -2.64 1.75 -1.10
CA VAL A 39 -2.44 0.38 -1.64
C VAL A 39 -3.75 -0.26 -2.08
N LEU A 40 -4.78 -0.17 -1.23
CA LEU A 40 -6.09 -0.79 -1.48
C LEU A 40 -6.92 -0.12 -2.60
N LEU A 41 -6.45 1.01 -3.13
CA LEU A 41 -7.07 1.76 -4.22
C LEU A 41 -6.31 1.62 -5.55
N GLU A 42 -5.15 0.94 -5.58
CA GLU A 42 -4.26 0.79 -6.75
C GLU A 42 -4.93 0.24 -8.01
N ASP A 43 -5.92 -0.63 -7.83
CA ASP A 43 -6.60 -1.31 -8.94
C ASP A 43 -7.84 -0.58 -9.45
N LEU A 44 -8.23 0.54 -8.83
CA LEU A 44 -9.34 1.36 -9.32
C LEU A 44 -8.91 2.23 -10.49
N SER A 45 -9.72 2.25 -11.54
CA SER A 45 -9.66 3.27 -12.57
C SER A 45 -10.06 4.64 -12.01
N LEU A 46 -9.68 5.72 -12.71
CA LEU A 46 -10.09 7.07 -12.33
C LEU A 46 -11.63 7.22 -12.28
N ALA A 47 -12.34 6.54 -13.19
CA ALA A 47 -13.80 6.56 -13.22
C ALA A 47 -14.39 5.88 -11.97
N GLU A 48 -13.87 4.72 -11.57
CA GLU A 48 -14.29 4.03 -10.35
C GLU A 48 -13.93 4.84 -9.10
N LEU A 49 -12.78 5.50 -9.08
CA LEU A 49 -12.37 6.33 -7.95
C LEU A 49 -13.24 7.59 -7.82
N ARG A 50 -13.63 8.23 -8.93
CA ARG A 50 -14.59 9.35 -8.94
C ARG A 50 -16.01 8.90 -8.58
N ALA A 51 -16.42 7.69 -8.98
CA ALA A 51 -17.68 7.12 -8.53
C ALA A 51 -17.64 6.83 -7.02
N LEU A 52 -16.50 6.35 -6.52
CA LEU A 52 -16.28 6.14 -5.10
C LEU A 52 -16.26 7.46 -4.33
N TYR A 53 -15.69 8.53 -4.90
CA TYR A 53 -15.56 9.88 -4.33
C TYR A 53 -16.14 10.96 -5.27
N PRO A 54 -17.48 11.14 -5.36
CA PRO A 54 -18.09 12.09 -6.27
C PRO A 54 -17.98 13.54 -5.79
N GLU A 55 -17.50 13.78 -4.57
CA GLU A 55 -17.30 15.13 -4.05
C GLU A 55 -16.15 15.84 -4.77
N ALA A 56 -16.32 17.15 -5.01
CA ALA A 56 -15.28 17.97 -5.63
C ALA A 56 -14.02 18.12 -4.76
N GLN A 57 -14.16 17.98 -3.44
CA GLN A 57 -13.07 18.01 -2.48
C GLN A 57 -13.20 16.84 -1.50
N LEU A 58 -12.06 16.20 -1.21
CA LEU A 58 -11.95 15.17 -0.18
C LEU A 58 -11.68 15.81 1.18
N GLU A 59 -12.12 15.15 2.25
CA GLU A 59 -11.77 15.54 3.61
C GLU A 59 -10.25 15.45 3.82
N VAL A 60 -9.66 16.51 4.40
CA VAL A 60 -8.23 16.67 4.58
C VAL A 60 -7.88 16.44 6.05
N PHE A 61 -7.00 15.47 6.33
CA PHE A 61 -6.56 15.12 7.68
C PHE A 61 -5.13 15.58 7.99
N SER A 62 -4.36 15.88 6.95
CA SER A 62 -2.98 16.39 7.01
C SER A 62 -2.61 17.03 5.68
N ASP A 63 -1.47 17.74 5.62
CA ASP A 63 -0.96 18.36 4.38
C ASP A 63 -0.70 17.36 3.26
N SER A 64 -0.46 16.11 3.60
CA SER A 64 -0.26 15.00 2.65
C SER A 64 -1.56 14.38 2.13
N THR A 65 -2.71 14.75 2.68
CA THR A 65 -3.99 14.17 2.28
C THR A 65 -4.38 14.71 0.89
N PRO A 66 -4.64 13.83 -0.10
CA PRO A 66 -5.07 14.28 -1.41
C PRO A 66 -6.41 15.00 -1.32
N ARG A 67 -6.51 16.17 -1.95
CA ARG A 67 -7.69 17.05 -1.90
C ARG A 67 -8.78 16.67 -2.91
N THR A 68 -8.45 15.86 -3.92
CA THR A 68 -9.39 15.48 -5.00
C THR A 68 -9.19 14.02 -5.39
N ALA A 69 -10.22 13.42 -6.01
CA ALA A 69 -10.12 12.07 -6.58
C ALA A 69 -9.00 11.96 -7.63
N ASP A 70 -8.83 12.98 -8.46
CA ASP A 70 -7.74 13.06 -9.44
C ASP A 70 -6.35 13.08 -8.79
N ALA A 71 -6.17 13.87 -7.73
CA ALA A 71 -4.91 13.90 -6.98
C ALA A 71 -4.64 12.56 -6.28
N LEU A 72 -5.66 11.95 -5.69
CA LEU A 72 -5.57 10.61 -5.10
C LEU A 72 -5.18 9.57 -6.15
N PHE A 73 -5.83 9.58 -7.31
CA PHE A 73 -5.53 8.68 -8.42
C PHE A 73 -4.07 8.80 -8.86
N ALA A 74 -3.60 10.04 -9.11
CA ALA A 74 -2.24 10.28 -9.54
C ALA A 74 -1.19 9.74 -8.54
N ILE A 75 -1.43 9.94 -7.24
CA ILE A 75 -0.53 9.44 -6.19
C ILE A 75 -0.57 7.91 -6.13
N VAL A 76 -1.76 7.31 -6.17
CA VAL A 76 -1.96 5.86 -6.12
C VAL A 76 -1.33 5.15 -7.33
N GLN A 77 -1.39 5.73 -8.54
CA GLN A 77 -0.75 5.14 -9.71
C GLN A 77 0.79 5.16 -9.60
N ARG A 78 1.38 6.23 -9.04
CA ARG A 78 2.82 6.25 -8.75
C ARG A 78 3.23 5.18 -7.73
N ASP A 79 2.40 4.97 -6.71
CA ASP A 79 2.64 3.91 -5.73
C ASP A 79 2.57 2.52 -6.33
N ARG A 80 1.58 2.31 -7.21
CA ARG A 80 1.41 1.05 -7.94
C ARG A 80 2.62 0.72 -8.81
N GLU A 81 3.13 1.72 -9.55
CA GLU A 81 4.35 1.56 -10.37
C GLU A 81 5.57 1.21 -9.51
N ARG A 82 5.69 1.84 -8.34
CA ARG A 82 6.77 1.59 -7.38
C ARG A 82 6.61 0.24 -6.65
N GLY A 83 5.38 -0.26 -6.51
CA GLY A 83 5.06 -1.54 -5.87
C GLY A 83 5.04 -1.50 -4.33
N TYR A 84 5.06 -0.31 -3.73
CA TYR A 84 4.90 -0.08 -2.30
C TYR A 84 4.51 1.37 -2.02
N VAL A 85 3.91 1.63 -0.86
CA VAL A 85 3.68 2.97 -0.31
C VAL A 85 4.58 3.16 0.89
N LEU A 86 5.33 4.26 0.91
CA LEU A 86 6.04 4.75 2.09
C LEU A 86 5.50 6.13 2.40
N GLN A 87 5.14 6.37 3.66
CA GLN A 87 4.83 7.72 4.10
C GLN A 87 5.23 7.92 5.56
N GLU A 88 5.78 9.10 5.81
CA GLU A 88 6.07 9.63 7.14
C GLU A 88 4.85 10.39 7.67
N GLY A 89 4.46 10.13 8.91
CA GLY A 89 3.63 11.02 9.73
C GLY A 89 2.20 11.31 9.26
N PHE A 90 1.36 10.29 9.03
CA PHE A 90 -0.03 10.55 8.61
C PHE A 90 -0.93 11.12 9.73
N PHE A 91 -0.93 10.49 10.92
CA PHE A 91 -1.76 10.88 12.09
C PHE A 91 -0.94 11.21 13.33
N GLU A 92 0.27 10.66 13.44
CA GLU A 92 1.25 10.95 14.48
C GLU A 92 2.57 11.24 13.76
N SER A 93 3.13 12.43 13.92
CA SER A 93 4.40 12.85 13.29
C SER A 93 5.61 12.01 13.73
N SER A 94 5.41 11.12 14.71
CA SER A 94 6.41 10.24 15.31
C SER A 94 6.51 8.87 14.64
N ILE A 95 5.77 8.58 13.57
CA ILE A 95 5.77 7.27 12.91
C ILE A 95 5.92 7.34 11.39
N SER A 96 6.51 6.31 10.83
CA SER A 96 6.57 6.05 9.39
C SER A 96 5.90 4.71 9.11
N THR A 97 5.20 4.60 7.99
CA THR A 97 4.54 3.36 7.59
C THR A 97 4.94 2.98 6.17
N ILE A 98 5.37 1.73 6.02
CA ILE A 98 5.59 1.07 4.73
C ILE A 98 4.43 0.12 4.50
N ALA A 99 3.85 0.11 3.30
CA ALA A 99 2.83 -0.85 2.92
C ALA A 99 3.03 -1.43 1.53
N ALA A 100 2.57 -2.66 1.33
CA ALA A 100 2.63 -3.37 0.06
C ALA A 100 1.33 -4.15 -0.21
N PRO A 101 0.97 -4.36 -1.49
CA PRO A 101 -0.25 -5.04 -1.88
C PRO A 101 -0.18 -6.54 -1.63
N VAL A 102 -1.27 -7.10 -1.10
CA VAL A 102 -1.54 -8.54 -1.09
C VAL A 102 -2.56 -8.82 -2.19
N ARG A 103 -2.17 -9.66 -3.16
CA ARG A 103 -2.95 -9.96 -4.35
C ARG A 103 -3.53 -11.37 -4.30
N ASP A 104 -4.70 -11.56 -4.91
CA ASP A 104 -5.30 -12.88 -5.11
C ASP A 104 -4.88 -13.51 -6.44
N ARG A 105 -5.40 -14.70 -6.74
CA ARG A 105 -5.14 -15.42 -8.01
C ARG A 105 -5.43 -14.62 -9.28
N THR A 106 -6.29 -13.60 -9.23
CA THR A 106 -6.65 -12.75 -10.37
C THR A 106 -5.66 -11.59 -10.55
N GLY A 107 -4.74 -11.41 -9.60
CA GLY A 107 -3.82 -10.29 -9.53
C GLY A 107 -4.43 -9.04 -8.91
N LYS A 108 -5.66 -9.09 -8.40
CA LYS A 108 -6.32 -7.97 -7.74
C LYS A 108 -5.83 -7.81 -6.30
N VAL A 109 -5.63 -6.57 -5.87
CA VAL A 109 -5.32 -6.22 -4.47
C VAL A 109 -6.54 -6.50 -3.60
N VAL A 110 -6.41 -7.47 -2.71
CA VAL A 110 -7.48 -7.88 -1.77
C VAL A 110 -7.19 -7.46 -0.32
N ALA A 111 -5.90 -7.24 0.00
CA ALA A 111 -5.47 -6.68 1.26
C ALA A 111 -4.22 -5.82 1.09
N ALA A 112 -3.88 -5.04 2.11
CA ALA A 112 -2.62 -4.33 2.21
C ALA A 112 -1.94 -4.76 3.50
N LEU A 113 -0.66 -5.10 3.40
CA LEU A 113 0.20 -5.36 4.56
C LEU A 113 0.97 -4.07 4.85
N GLY A 114 0.98 -3.64 6.11
CA GLY A 114 1.76 -2.48 6.53
C GLY A 114 2.62 -2.76 7.75
N ALA A 115 3.80 -2.14 7.79
CA ALA A 115 4.67 -2.07 8.94
C ALA A 115 4.79 -0.62 9.38
N THR A 116 4.36 -0.33 10.60
CA THR A 116 4.49 0.99 11.23
C THR A 116 5.66 0.96 12.19
N ILE A 117 6.55 1.95 12.06
CA ILE A 117 7.78 2.08 12.81
C ILE A 117 7.94 3.50 13.33
N PRO A 118 8.54 3.73 14.50
CA PRO A 118 8.84 5.08 14.97
C PRO A 118 9.73 5.83 13.96
N ALA A 119 9.34 7.05 13.58
CA ALA A 119 10.02 7.88 12.58
C ALA A 119 11.48 8.17 12.95
N ALA A 120 11.80 8.29 14.24
CA ALA A 120 13.17 8.48 14.74
C ALA A 120 14.12 7.29 14.46
N HIS A 121 13.65 6.19 13.87
CA HIS A 121 14.40 4.94 13.73
C HIS A 121 14.55 4.45 12.28
N ILE A 122 14.13 5.21 11.26
CA ILE A 122 14.49 4.83 9.87
C ILE A 122 15.85 5.41 9.54
N ASP A 123 16.87 4.60 9.73
CA ASP A 123 18.15 4.80 9.08
C ASP A 123 17.95 4.69 7.55
N PRO A 124 18.32 5.70 6.75
CA PRO A 124 18.21 5.65 5.29
C PRO A 124 18.89 4.42 4.68
N GLU A 125 19.99 3.93 5.30
CA GLU A 125 20.70 2.73 4.84
C GLU A 125 19.88 1.45 5.06
N GLN A 126 18.93 1.47 5.99
CA GLN A 126 18.06 0.33 6.31
C GLN A 126 16.70 0.40 5.63
N LEU A 127 16.30 1.56 5.12
CA LEU A 127 14.98 1.77 4.54
C LEU A 127 14.68 0.78 3.41
N ASP A 128 15.61 0.63 2.47
CA ASP A 128 15.45 -0.29 1.34
C ASP A 128 15.27 -1.74 1.81
N ALA A 129 16.05 -2.17 2.79
CA ALA A 129 15.94 -3.51 3.38
C ALA A 129 14.58 -3.71 4.09
N MET A 130 14.03 -2.67 4.72
CA MET A 130 12.72 -2.72 5.36
C MET A 130 11.59 -2.78 4.33
N VAL A 131 11.68 -1.97 3.27
CA VAL A 131 10.74 -2.00 2.14
C VAL A 131 10.70 -3.39 1.52
N GLU A 132 11.86 -3.98 1.23
CA GLU A 132 11.93 -5.33 0.67
C GLU A 132 11.35 -6.40 1.62
N LYS A 133 11.57 -6.30 2.94
CA LYS A 133 10.92 -7.21 3.90
C LYS A 133 9.40 -7.11 3.86
N VAL A 134 8.85 -5.90 3.79
CA VAL A 134 7.39 -5.69 3.71
C VAL A 134 6.85 -6.24 2.39
N ARG A 135 7.51 -5.95 1.26
CA ARG A 135 7.12 -6.44 -0.06
C ARG A 135 7.17 -7.97 -0.15
N ASN A 136 8.25 -8.58 0.33
CA ASN A 136 8.40 -10.04 0.35
C ASN A 136 7.33 -10.71 1.21
N THR A 137 7.04 -10.16 2.40
CA THR A 137 5.98 -10.68 3.28
C THR A 137 4.60 -10.55 2.63
N ALA A 138 4.31 -9.42 1.98
CA ALA A 138 3.05 -9.26 1.22
C ALA A 138 2.97 -10.24 0.04
N GLY A 139 4.10 -10.50 -0.62
CA GLY A 139 4.23 -11.50 -1.67
C GLY A 139 4.01 -12.94 -1.18
N GLU A 140 4.48 -13.28 0.02
CA GLU A 140 4.20 -14.56 0.67
C GLU A 140 2.70 -14.74 0.94
N LEU A 141 2.05 -13.73 1.53
CA LEU A 141 0.60 -13.74 1.73
C LEU A 141 -0.15 -13.88 0.40
N SER A 142 0.32 -13.21 -0.64
CA SER A 142 -0.28 -13.32 -1.98
C SER A 142 -0.14 -14.74 -2.55
N ARG A 143 1.01 -15.39 -2.37
CA ARG A 143 1.21 -16.79 -2.79
C ARG A 143 0.29 -17.76 -2.07
N LEU A 144 0.00 -17.51 -0.78
CA LEU A 144 -1.01 -18.29 -0.03
C LEU A 144 -2.44 -18.10 -0.57
N LEU A 145 -2.68 -17.04 -1.35
CA LEU A 145 -3.93 -16.75 -2.05
C LEU A 145 -3.87 -17.11 -3.55
N ASP A 146 -2.97 -18.02 -3.92
CA ASP A 146 -2.73 -18.50 -5.29
C ASP A 146 -2.29 -17.42 -6.30
N TYR A 147 -1.79 -16.27 -5.83
CA TYR A 147 -1.19 -15.30 -6.74
C TYR A 147 0.15 -15.80 -7.27
N ARG A 148 0.26 -15.84 -8.60
CA ARG A 148 1.52 -16.09 -9.31
C ARG A 148 1.83 -14.86 -10.17
N PRO A 149 2.88 -14.08 -9.84
CA PRO A 149 3.25 -12.97 -10.69
C PRO A 149 3.55 -13.50 -12.09
N SER A 150 2.90 -12.92 -13.10
CA SER A 150 3.17 -13.29 -14.49
C SER A 150 4.62 -12.96 -14.81
N LEU A 151 5.41 -13.97 -15.16
CA LEU A 151 6.74 -13.81 -15.76
C LEU A 151 6.59 -13.22 -17.17
N HIS A 152 6.17 -11.96 -17.30
CA HIS A 152 6.08 -11.27 -18.58
C HIS A 152 6.87 -9.96 -18.54
N SER A 153 8.20 -10.11 -18.53
CA SER A 153 9.19 -9.26 -19.23
C SER A 153 10.61 -9.62 -18.76
N ALA A 154 11.03 -10.88 -18.98
CA ALA A 154 12.42 -11.12 -19.35
C ALA A 154 12.37 -11.23 -20.87
N GLY A 155 12.95 -10.25 -21.58
CA GLY A 155 12.89 -10.17 -23.03
C GLY A 155 13.24 -11.51 -23.68
N LYS A 156 12.58 -11.82 -24.80
CA LYS A 156 12.99 -12.93 -25.68
C LYS A 156 14.50 -12.84 -25.89
N VAL A 157 15.24 -13.85 -25.43
CA VAL A 157 16.60 -14.08 -25.92
C VAL A 157 16.44 -14.51 -27.37
N VAL A 158 16.57 -13.55 -28.30
CA VAL A 158 16.73 -13.85 -29.72
C VAL A 158 18.18 -14.31 -29.88
N ASN A 159 18.37 -15.61 -30.11
CA ASN A 159 19.68 -16.15 -30.44
C ASN A 159 20.01 -15.75 -31.89
N LEU A 160 20.90 -14.75 -32.05
CA LEU A 160 21.30 -14.20 -33.35
C LEU A 160 22.53 -14.89 -33.98
N TYR A 161 22.91 -16.10 -33.54
CA TYR A 161 24.03 -16.84 -34.14
C TYR A 161 23.70 -18.32 -34.40
N ARG A 162 22.93 -18.55 -35.47
CA ARG A 162 22.89 -19.72 -36.38
C ARG A 162 22.26 -19.13 -37.67
N GLU A 163 22.88 -19.10 -38.83
CA GLU A 163 23.95 -19.87 -39.48
C GLU A 163 24.90 -18.94 -40.25
#